data_AF-A0A1C6J2Q5-F1
#
_entry.id   AF-A0A1C6J2Q5-F1
#
_cell.length_a   1.000
_cell.length_b   1.000
_cell.length_c   1.000
_cell.angle_alpha   90.00
_cell.angle_beta   90.00
_cell.angle_gamma   90.00
#
_symmetry.space_group_name_H-M   'P 1'
#
loop_
_entity.id
_entity.type
_entity.pdbx_description
1 polymer ?
#
loop_
_entity_poly.entity_id
_entity_poly.type
_entity_poly.pdbx_seq_one_letter_code
_entity_poly.pdbx_strand_id
1 'polypeptide(L)' 'MVRSVDVAQHPGWLFTQEQIYEAVWHEFPKGCGANVVNIISQFCRKMEPGNPIRTAPYSSYKFELTPVT' A
#
# COMPACT_ATOMS: atom_id res chain seq x y z
N MET A 1 17.22 0.07 13.42
CA MET A 1 15.99 0.79 13.77
C MET A 1 15.22 1.01 12.49
N VAL A 2 14.42 0.02 12.09
CA VAL A 2 13.58 0.12 10.87
C VAL A 2 12.44 1.07 11.24
N ARG A 3 12.37 2.23 10.57
CA ARG A 3 11.30 3.19 10.81
C ARG A 3 10.05 2.68 10.09
N SER A 4 9.19 1.92 10.76
CA SER A 4 7.89 1.57 10.19
C SER A 4 7.08 2.86 9.98
N VAL A 5 6.75 3.14 8.72
CA VAL A 5 5.91 4.27 8.34
C VAL A 5 4.46 3.79 8.40
N ASP A 6 3.57 4.54 9.05
CA ASP A 6 2.18 4.14 9.20
C ASP A 6 1.40 4.58 7.95
N VAL A 7 1.27 3.68 6.99
CA VAL A 7 0.79 3.95 5.61
C VAL A 7 -0.62 4.55 5.60
N ALA A 8 -1.44 4.23 6.61
CA ALA A 8 -2.80 4.71 6.76
C ALA A 8 -2.90 6.13 7.35
N GLN A 9 -1.86 6.60 8.06
CA GLN A 9 -1.82 7.93 8.69
C GLN A 9 -1.38 9.05 7.74
N HIS A 10 -0.98 8.69 6.51
CA HIS A 10 -0.47 9.61 5.51
C HIS A 10 -1.27 9.52 4.20
N PRO A 11 -2.55 9.92 4.21
CA PRO A 11 -3.35 9.95 3.01
C PRO A 11 -2.70 10.88 1.97
N GLY A 12 -2.64 10.42 0.72
CA GLY A 12 -2.07 11.16 -0.38
C GLY A 12 -0.57 10.93 -0.64
N TRP A 13 0.14 10.23 0.25
CA TRP A 13 1.55 9.89 0.06
C TRP A 13 1.74 8.71 -0.87
N LEU A 14 2.87 8.69 -1.56
CA LEU A 14 3.30 7.58 -2.41
C LEU A 14 4.21 6.66 -1.61
N PHE A 15 3.91 5.37 -1.66
CA PHE A 15 4.66 4.32 -1.00
C PHE A 15 5.15 3.28 -2.00
N THR A 16 6.40 2.86 -1.89
CA THR A 16 6.93 1.74 -2.66
C THR A 16 6.45 0.40 -2.08
N GLN A 17 6.63 -0.68 -2.84
CA GLN A 17 6.29 -2.03 -2.39
C GLN A 17 7.04 -2.41 -1.11
N GLU A 18 8.32 -2.04 -1.04
CA GLU A 18 9.20 -2.27 0.11
C GLU A 18 8.68 -1.55 1.36
N GLN A 19 8.29 -0.28 1.23
CA GLN A 19 7.77 0.51 2.35
C GLN A 19 6.46 -0.05 2.88
N ILE A 20 5.57 -0.50 2.00
CA ILE A 20 4.31 -1.14 2.39
C ILE A 20 4.58 -2.47 3.09
N TYR A 21 5.53 -3.25 2.58
CA TYR A 21 5.92 -4.52 3.21
C TYR A 21 6.51 -4.29 4.60
N GLU A 22 7.46 -3.36 4.75
CA GLU A 22 8.06 -3.00 6.04
C GLU A 22 7.05 -2.44 7.05
N ALA A 23 6.06 -1.69 6.57
CA ALA A 23 5.02 -1.13 7.42
C ALA A 23 4.06 -2.19 7.97
N VAL A 24 3.69 -3.19 7.17
CA VAL A 24 2.69 -4.21 7.54
C VAL A 24 3.34 -5.43 8.20
N TRP A 25 4.49 -5.89 7.68
CA TRP A 25 5.18 -7.08 8.17
C TRP A 25 6.31 -6.77 9.15
N HIS A 26 6.75 -5.52 9.29
CA HIS A 26 7.89 -5.14 10.15
C HIS A 26 9.20 -5.90 9.85
N GLU A 27 9.32 -6.42 8.63
CA GLU A 27 10.43 -7.24 8.16
C GLU A 27 11.16 -6.59 6.98
N PHE A 28 12.42 -6.97 6.77
CA PHE A 28 13.20 -6.47 5.65
C PHE A 28 12.68 -7.05 4.31
N PRO A 29 12.44 -6.21 3.30
CA PRO A 29 11.79 -6.62 2.06
C PRO A 29 12.77 -7.35 1.14
N LYS A 30 12.99 -8.66 1.36
CA LYS A 30 13.70 -9.51 0.40
C LYS A 30 12.71 -10.13 -0.59
N GLY A 31 12.68 -9.62 -1.82
CA GLY A 31 11.83 -10.16 -2.89
C GLY A 31 10.32 -9.98 -2.67
N CYS A 32 9.91 -8.99 -1.87
CA CYS A 32 8.53 -8.81 -1.44
C CYS A 32 7.59 -8.28 -2.53
N GLY A 33 8.11 -7.80 -3.65
CA GLY A 33 7.32 -7.04 -4.62
C GLY A 33 6.11 -7.79 -5.18
N ALA A 34 6.30 -9.06 -5.54
CA ALA A 34 5.20 -9.92 -6.02
C ALA A 34 4.13 -10.16 -4.93
N ASN A 35 4.54 -10.27 -3.66
CA ASN A 35 3.61 -10.48 -2.55
C ASN A 35 2.74 -9.23 -2.32
N VAL A 36 3.37 -8.06 -2.31
CA VAL A 36 2.69 -6.77 -2.12
C VAL A 36 1.70 -6.49 -3.25
N VAL A 37 2.11 -6.70 -4.52
CA VAL A 37 1.23 -6.55 -5.68
C VAL A 37 0.01 -7.46 -5.58
N ASN A 38 0.22 -8.74 -5.20
CA ASN A 38 -0.86 -9.71 -5.08
C ASN A 38 -1.86 -9.32 -3.98
N ILE A 39 -1.38 -8.95 -2.79
CA ILE A 39 -2.23 -8.57 -1.66
C ILE A 39 -3.00 -7.30 -1.98
N ILE A 40 -2.34 -6.26 -2.52
CA ILE A 40 -3.00 -5.01 -2.92
C ILE A 40 -4.06 -5.30 -3.99
N SER A 41 -3.75 -6.10 -5.01
CA SER A 41 -4.72 -6.45 -6.06
C SER A 41 -5.93 -7.21 -5.51
N GLN A 42 -5.73 -8.14 -4.58
CA GLN A 42 -6.84 -8.85 -3.91
C GLN A 42 -7.68 -7.91 -3.04
N PHE A 43 -7.03 -7.00 -2.32
CA PHE A 43 -7.71 -6.04 -1.45
C PHE A 43 -8.52 -5.02 -2.24
N CYS A 44 -7.94 -4.48 -3.32
CA CYS A 44 -8.63 -3.58 -4.25
C CYS A 44 -9.91 -4.21 -4.81
N ARG A 45 -9.84 -5.47 -5.27
CA ARG A 45 -11.01 -6.21 -5.79
C ARG A 45 -12.09 -6.43 -4.74
N LYS A 46 -11.71 -6.70 -3.49
CA LYS A 46 -12.67 -6.94 -2.40
C LYS A 46 -13.44 -5.69 -1.98
N MET A 47 -12.86 -4.51 -2.18
CA MET A 47 -13.47 -3.24 -1.76
C MET A 47 -14.14 -2.47 -2.89
N GLU A 48 -14.32 -3.07 -4.08
CA GLU A 48 -15.14 -2.46 -5.13
C GLU A 48 -16.63 -2.56 -4.77
N PRO A 49 -17.40 -1.45 -4.87
CA PRO A 49 -17.00 -0.06 -5.18
C PRO A 49 -16.61 0.72 -3.90
N GLY A 50 -15.47 1.42 -3.93
CA GLY A 50 -15.01 2.23 -2.77
C GLY A 50 -13.53 2.10 -2.43
N ASN A 51 -12.76 1.29 -3.16
CA ASN A 51 -11.34 1.07 -2.93
C ASN A 51 -10.53 2.40 -2.85
N PRO A 52 -9.88 2.69 -1.70
CA PRO A 52 -9.08 3.90 -1.47
C PRO A 52 -7.67 3.85 -2.10
N ILE A 53 -7.23 2.70 -2.63
CA ILE A 53 -5.85 2.53 -3.11
C ILE A 53 -5.73 2.84 -4.60
N ARG A 54 -4.78 3.71 -4.97
CA ARG A 54 -4.44 4.06 -6.35
C ARG A 54 -3.03 3.57 -6.71
N THR A 55 -2.89 2.93 -7.86
CA THR A 55 -1.58 2.58 -8.43
C THR A 55 -0.96 3.80 -9.09
N ALA A 56 0.32 4.05 -8.83
CA ALA A 56 1.10 5.17 -9.35
C ALA A 56 2.32 4.67 -10.16
N PRO A 57 3.03 5.56 -10.88
CA PRO A 57 4.26 5.19 -11.59
C PRO A 57 5.32 4.56 -10.69
N TYR A 58 6.26 3.83 -11.30
CA TYR A 58 7.38 3.20 -10.60
C TYR A 58 6.96 2.26 -9.48
N SER A 59 5.91 1.45 -9.71
CA SER A 59 5.49 0.41 -8.78
C SER A 59 5.08 0.95 -7.39
N SER A 60 4.61 2.19 -7.34
CA SER A 60 4.21 2.86 -6.10
C SER A 60 2.69 2.88 -5.93
N TYR A 61 2.24 3.06 -4.69
CA TYR A 61 0.83 3.11 -4.33
C TYR A 61 0.51 4.34 -3.50
N LYS A 62 -0.67 4.89 -3.72
CA LYS A 62 -1.23 6.01 -2.98
C LYS A 62 -2.50 5.58 -2.28
N PHE A 63 -2.60 5.90 -0.99
CA PHE A 63 -3.81 5.67 -0.20
C PHE A 63 -4.58 6.97 -0.14
N GLU A 64 -5.79 7.00 -0.69
CA GLU A 64 -6.68 8.15 -0.69
C GLU A 64 -7.87 7.88 0.21
N LEU A 65 -8.23 8.84 1.07
CA LEU A 65 -9.50 8.76 1.78
C LEU A 65 -10.61 9.11 0.77
N THR A 66 -11.22 8.10 0.16
CA THR A 66 -12.44 8.32 -0.62
C THR A 66 -13.54 8.81 0.33
N PRO A 67 -14.15 9.98 0.10
CA PRO A 67 -15.33 10.38 0.84
C PRO A 67 -16.45 9.41 0.48
N VAL A 68 -16.96 8.67 1.45
CA VAL A 68 -18.23 7.95 1.29
C VAL A 68 -19.29 9.05 1.15
N THR A 69 -19.84 9.23 -0.04
CA THR A 69 -20.91 10.20 -0.33
C THR A 69 -22.23 9.46 -0.47
#